data_AF-A0A7S2KUZ9-F1
#
_entry.id   AF-A0A7S2KUZ9-F1
#
_cell.length_a   1.000
_cell.length_b   1.000
_cell.length_c   1.000
_cell.angle_alpha   90.00
_cell.angle_beta   90.00
_cell.angle_gamma   90.00
#
_symmetry.space_group_name_H-M   'P 1'
#
loop_
_entity.id
_entity.type
_entity.pdbx_description
1 polymer ?
#
loop_
_entity_poly.entity_id
_entity_poly.type
_entity_poly.pdbx_seq_one_letter_code
_entity_poly.pdbx_strand_id
1 'polypeptide(L)'
;MKVLSTAAVLLAGASSTTAFAPSASRAAATCRSNALHMNVPFFAQEETKTEEPTPEEPAAELDIDEEKLAELTMEEEVELLVQKELNKTKRMSNLRNENGVEFAPWMGISEADENSIRALMREKTEARRKRQEQERDVSGNLFRDSQAQELSGTGLTYKIIDGEVELEWATKSESDTKGFIVKRRVAKTNDYTVIASYKDWGPLASKGKEGGVYRFLDTTAGPGGWVYRISEEDKFGNEADICQCLVEVQTEDEQKAALIAGVGFALFAVVAVVAGIAVDPMNGY
;
A
#
# COMPACT_ATOMS: atom_id res chain seq x y z
N MET A 1 -44.63 44.06 -21.97
CA MET A 1 -43.29 43.71 -22.47
C MET A 1 -43.07 42.22 -22.19
N LYS A 2 -42.94 41.41 -23.24
CA LYS A 2 -42.73 39.95 -23.14
C LYS A 2 -41.24 39.69 -22.96
N VAL A 3 -40.85 39.04 -21.87
CA VAL A 3 -39.46 38.64 -21.60
C VAL A 3 -39.35 37.15 -21.94
N LEU A 4 -38.47 36.83 -22.87
CA LEU A 4 -38.20 35.48 -23.36
C LEU A 4 -37.21 34.77 -22.43
N SER A 5 -37.60 33.54 -22.08
CA SER A 5 -36.85 32.55 -21.32
C SER A 5 -35.64 32.03 -22.12
N THR A 6 -34.49 31.85 -21.48
CA THR A 6 -33.31 31.17 -22.07
C THR A 6 -32.83 30.06 -21.14
N ALA A 7 -32.65 28.88 -21.73
CA ALA A 7 -32.47 27.60 -21.08
C ALA A 7 -31.04 27.38 -20.53
N ALA A 8 -30.98 26.61 -19.44
CA ALA A 8 -29.75 26.06 -18.86
C ALA A 8 -29.28 24.82 -19.65
N VAL A 9 -27.98 24.73 -19.89
CA VAL A 9 -27.31 23.53 -20.42
C VAL A 9 -26.39 22.98 -19.33
N LEU A 10 -26.69 21.75 -18.91
CA LEU A 10 -25.87 20.89 -18.05
C LEU A 10 -24.66 20.36 -18.83
N LEU A 11 -23.46 20.44 -18.26
CA LEU A 11 -22.27 19.74 -18.73
C LEU A 11 -21.82 18.74 -17.66
N ALA A 12 -21.98 17.46 -18.00
CA ALA A 12 -21.53 16.32 -17.21
C ALA A 12 -20.01 16.12 -17.33
N GLY A 13 -19.38 15.74 -16.23
CA GLY A 13 -17.95 15.51 -16.12
C GLY A 13 -17.48 14.20 -16.77
N ALA A 14 -16.27 14.24 -17.34
CA ALA A 14 -15.55 13.07 -17.81
C ALA A 14 -14.29 12.88 -16.95
N SER A 15 -14.24 11.73 -16.28
CA SER A 15 -13.12 11.22 -15.49
C SER A 15 -11.93 10.89 -16.40
N SER A 16 -10.74 11.38 -16.06
CA SER A 16 -9.50 11.08 -16.77
C SER A 16 -8.68 10.03 -16.02
N THR A 17 -8.48 8.87 -16.62
CA THR A 17 -7.53 7.83 -16.18
C THR A 17 -6.18 8.06 -16.88
N THR A 18 -5.11 8.24 -16.12
CA THR A 18 -3.73 8.36 -16.63
C THR A 18 -3.11 6.97 -16.75
N ALA A 19 -2.84 6.53 -17.99
CA ALA A 19 -2.05 5.34 -18.28
C ALA A 19 -0.56 5.70 -18.38
N PHE A 20 0.25 5.04 -17.56
CA PHE A 20 1.72 5.13 -17.54
C PHE A 20 2.30 4.18 -18.61
N ALA A 21 3.17 4.69 -19.49
CA ALA A 21 3.96 3.89 -20.41
C ALA A 21 5.45 4.21 -20.22
N PRO A 22 6.34 3.20 -20.05
CA PRO A 22 7.78 3.44 -20.06
C PRO A 22 8.37 3.29 -21.48
N SER A 23 9.27 4.21 -21.81
CA SER A 23 10.08 4.25 -23.03
C SER A 23 11.25 3.26 -22.94
N ALA A 24 11.39 2.41 -23.96
CA ALA A 24 12.66 1.82 -24.40
C ALA A 24 13.38 2.87 -25.29
N SER A 25 14.70 2.92 -25.52
CA SER A 25 15.72 1.86 -25.67
C SER A 25 17.13 2.50 -25.72
N ARG A 26 18.18 1.71 -25.40
CA ARG A 26 19.52 1.58 -26.06
C ARG A 26 20.52 1.01 -25.05
N ALA A 27 21.48 0.12 -25.33
CA ALA A 27 21.89 -0.68 -26.50
C ALA A 27 22.78 -1.83 -25.95
N ALA A 28 22.55 -3.08 -26.35
CA ALA A 28 23.39 -3.91 -27.22
C ALA A 28 24.87 -4.12 -26.82
N ALA A 29 25.19 -5.36 -26.42
CA ALA A 29 26.48 -6.00 -26.68
C ALA A 29 26.24 -7.48 -27.05
N THR A 30 27.03 -7.96 -28.01
CA THR A 30 26.71 -9.03 -28.95
C THR A 30 27.57 -10.28 -28.71
N CYS A 31 26.92 -11.44 -28.84
CA CYS A 31 27.41 -12.78 -29.21
C CYS A 31 28.52 -13.49 -28.39
N ARG A 32 28.19 -14.71 -27.95
CA ARG A 32 28.71 -15.94 -28.58
C ARG A 32 27.85 -17.17 -28.24
N SER A 33 27.37 -17.81 -29.30
CA SER A 33 26.74 -19.12 -29.35
C SER A 33 27.76 -20.24 -29.13
N ASN A 34 27.43 -21.20 -28.29
CA ASN A 34 27.92 -22.58 -28.42
C ASN A 34 26.76 -23.52 -28.05
N ALA A 35 26.16 -24.11 -29.09
CA ALA A 35 25.25 -25.22 -29.00
C ALA A 35 26.06 -26.50 -28.82
N LEU A 36 25.86 -27.23 -27.71
CA LEU A 36 26.24 -28.64 -27.60
C LEU A 36 25.16 -29.39 -26.83
N HIS A 37 24.52 -30.31 -27.56
CA HIS A 37 23.85 -31.53 -27.12
C HIS A 37 22.93 -31.48 -25.89
N MET A 38 21.64 -31.33 -26.18
CA MET A 38 20.57 -31.83 -25.33
C MET A 38 20.60 -33.36 -25.36
N ASN A 39 21.16 -33.98 -24.31
CA ASN A 39 20.95 -35.41 -24.07
C ASN A 39 19.70 -35.53 -23.19
N VAL A 40 18.58 -35.86 -23.81
CA VAL A 40 17.30 -36.12 -23.14
C VAL A 40 17.42 -37.46 -22.40
N PRO A 41 17.29 -37.53 -21.07
CA PRO A 41 17.21 -38.82 -20.40
C PRO A 41 15.84 -39.47 -20.68
N PHE A 42 15.86 -40.40 -21.64
CA PHE A 42 15.23 -41.73 -21.66
C PHE A 42 14.17 -42.04 -20.58
N PHE A 43 13.02 -41.35 -20.55
CA PHE A 43 11.85 -41.81 -19.77
C PHE A 43 10.52 -41.27 -20.29
N ALA A 44 10.36 -41.23 -21.62
CA ALA A 44 9.08 -40.92 -22.25
C ALA A 44 8.81 -41.92 -23.38
N GLN A 45 8.15 -43.02 -23.03
CA GLN A 45 7.36 -43.80 -23.97
C GLN A 45 5.94 -43.91 -23.42
N GLU A 46 5.01 -43.43 -24.25
CA GLU A 46 3.57 -43.58 -24.14
C GLU A 46 3.19 -45.07 -24.24
N GLU A 47 2.29 -45.55 -23.38
CA GLU A 47 1.33 -46.59 -23.74
C GLU A 47 -0.06 -46.28 -23.15
N THR A 48 -1.05 -46.65 -23.95
CA THR A 48 -2.44 -46.21 -23.91
C THR A 48 -3.34 -47.31 -23.34
N LYS A 49 -4.40 -46.90 -22.62
CA LYS A 49 -5.77 -47.48 -22.54
C LYS A 49 -6.09 -48.51 -21.43
N THR A 50 -7.08 -48.19 -20.57
CA THR A 50 -8.44 -48.81 -20.47
C THR A 50 -9.24 -48.22 -19.27
N GLU A 51 -10.52 -47.88 -19.52
CA GLU A 51 -11.61 -47.41 -18.62
C GLU A 51 -11.93 -48.48 -17.53
N GLU A 52 -12.40 -48.24 -16.28
CA GLU A 52 -13.56 -47.53 -15.70
C GLU A 52 -13.55 -47.84 -14.13
N PRO A 53 -14.53 -47.51 -13.27
CA PRO A 53 -14.88 -46.24 -12.57
C PRO A 53 -14.71 -46.23 -11.00
N THR A 54 -14.61 -45.00 -10.43
CA THR A 54 -14.96 -44.51 -9.04
C THR A 54 -14.29 -45.15 -7.78
N PRO A 55 -14.17 -44.45 -6.61
CA PRO A 55 -15.00 -43.35 -6.08
C PRO A 55 -14.28 -42.01 -5.84
N GLU A 56 -15.03 -40.95 -6.12
CA GLU A 56 -14.82 -39.60 -5.64
C GLU A 56 -14.87 -39.58 -4.10
N GLU A 57 -13.78 -39.19 -3.43
CA GLU A 57 -13.85 -38.59 -2.10
C GLU A 57 -13.69 -37.07 -2.26
N PRO A 58 -14.67 -36.26 -1.87
CA PRO A 58 -14.55 -34.81 -1.89
C PRO A 58 -13.70 -34.39 -0.69
N ALA A 59 -12.38 -34.41 -0.85
CA ALA A 59 -11.47 -33.82 0.13
C ALA A 59 -11.55 -32.30 0.01
N ALA A 60 -12.46 -31.71 0.79
CA ALA A 60 -12.68 -30.28 0.92
C ALA A 60 -11.35 -29.51 0.97
N GLU A 61 -11.09 -28.72 -0.07
CA GLU A 61 -10.14 -27.61 0.04
C GLU A 61 -10.71 -26.67 1.11
N LEU A 62 -10.09 -26.68 2.30
CA LEU A 62 -10.35 -25.67 3.32
C LEU A 62 -9.72 -24.36 2.85
N ASP A 63 -10.37 -23.74 1.88
CA ASP A 63 -10.32 -22.30 1.64
C ASP A 63 -11.01 -21.63 2.83
N ILE A 64 -10.24 -21.50 3.91
CA ILE A 64 -10.67 -20.78 5.09
C ILE A 64 -10.55 -19.30 4.75
N ASP A 65 -11.69 -18.67 4.50
CA ASP A 65 -11.82 -17.22 4.37
C ASP A 65 -11.18 -16.55 5.61
N GLU A 66 -10.28 -15.58 5.41
CA GLU A 66 -9.58 -14.89 6.51
C GLU A 66 -10.54 -14.25 7.53
N GLU A 67 -11.76 -13.95 7.10
CA GLU A 67 -12.84 -13.41 7.93
C GLU A 67 -13.40 -14.43 8.93
N LYS A 68 -13.48 -15.72 8.56
CA LYS A 68 -13.95 -16.78 9.46
C LYS A 68 -12.91 -17.16 10.52
N LEU A 69 -11.62 -16.99 10.23
CA LEU A 69 -10.54 -17.20 11.22
C LEU A 69 -10.60 -16.17 12.34
N ALA A 70 -11.11 -14.96 12.07
CA ALA A 70 -11.19 -13.88 13.05
C ALA A 70 -12.33 -14.04 14.07
N GLU A 71 -13.37 -14.82 13.74
CA GLU A 71 -14.53 -15.08 14.61
C GLU A 71 -14.33 -16.28 15.55
N LEU A 72 -13.35 -17.15 15.25
CA LEU A 72 -13.06 -18.34 16.03
C LEU A 72 -12.23 -18.04 17.29
N THR A 73 -12.34 -18.92 18.28
CA THR A 73 -11.51 -18.84 19.48
C THR A 73 -10.04 -19.12 19.14
N MET A 74 -9.08 -18.58 19.93
CA MET A 74 -7.65 -18.70 19.63
C MET A 74 -7.18 -20.15 19.43
N GLU A 75 -7.76 -21.07 20.19
CA GLU A 75 -7.35 -22.47 20.15
C GLU A 75 -7.90 -23.16 18.88
N GLU A 76 -9.14 -22.86 18.49
CA GLU A 76 -9.75 -23.38 17.25
C GLU A 76 -9.07 -22.84 16.00
N GLU A 77 -8.68 -21.55 15.98
CA GLU A 77 -7.93 -20.95 14.87
C GLU A 77 -6.55 -21.63 14.69
N VAL A 78 -5.83 -21.81 15.80
CA VAL A 78 -4.51 -22.44 15.81
C VAL A 78 -4.61 -23.90 15.34
N GLU A 79 -5.61 -24.64 15.79
CA GLU A 79 -5.81 -26.03 15.39
C GLU A 79 -6.14 -26.17 13.89
N LEU A 80 -7.00 -25.30 13.34
CA LEU A 80 -7.30 -25.29 11.90
C LEU A 80 -6.07 -24.97 11.06
N LEU A 81 -5.27 -24.01 11.49
CA LEU A 81 -4.03 -23.63 10.81
C LEU A 81 -2.97 -24.74 10.89
N VAL A 82 -2.85 -25.41 12.04
CA VAL A 82 -1.97 -26.56 12.22
C VAL A 82 -2.42 -27.72 11.34
N GLN A 83 -3.72 -28.05 11.33
CA GLN A 83 -4.26 -29.08 10.45
C GLN A 83 -4.01 -28.78 8.98
N LYS A 84 -4.10 -27.52 8.56
CA LYS A 84 -3.78 -27.09 7.19
C LYS A 84 -2.32 -27.36 6.85
N GLU A 85 -1.38 -27.04 7.73
CA GLU A 85 0.05 -27.28 7.52
C GLU A 85 0.40 -28.79 7.56
N LEU A 86 -0.23 -29.56 8.46
CA LEU A 86 -0.09 -31.01 8.49
C LEU A 86 -0.65 -31.66 7.21
N ASN A 87 -1.80 -31.21 6.72
CA ASN A 87 -2.39 -31.70 5.47
C ASN A 87 -1.54 -31.37 4.25
N LYS A 88 -0.96 -30.16 4.17
CA LYS A 88 -0.02 -29.80 3.11
C LYS A 88 1.22 -30.68 3.12
N THR A 89 1.82 -30.85 4.30
CA THR A 89 3.04 -31.64 4.47
C THR A 89 2.76 -33.12 4.16
N LYS A 90 1.61 -33.65 4.61
CA LYS A 90 1.16 -35.01 4.30
C LYS A 90 0.94 -35.22 2.80
N ARG A 91 0.31 -34.27 2.11
CA ARG A 91 0.09 -34.30 0.64
C ARG A 91 1.42 -34.32 -0.11
N MET A 92 2.40 -33.54 0.32
CA MET A 92 3.74 -33.53 -0.28
C MET A 92 4.52 -34.82 0.00
N SER A 93 4.37 -35.39 1.21
CA SER A 93 5.05 -36.64 1.59
C SER A 93 4.49 -37.89 0.89
N ASN A 94 3.20 -37.88 0.54
CA ASN A 94 2.51 -39.02 -0.09
C ASN A 94 2.63 -39.06 -1.63
N LEU A 95 3.56 -38.29 -2.22
CA LEU A 95 3.90 -38.46 -3.63
C LEU A 95 4.66 -39.78 -3.80
N ARG A 96 4.09 -40.72 -4.57
CA ARG A 96 4.69 -42.03 -4.88
C ARG A 96 5.06 -42.11 -6.35
N ASN A 97 6.15 -42.79 -6.66
CA ASN A 97 6.53 -43.13 -8.03
C ASN A 97 5.70 -44.32 -8.56
N GLU A 98 5.82 -44.64 -9.85
CA GLU A 98 5.12 -45.75 -10.52
C GLU A 98 5.40 -47.12 -9.87
N ASN A 99 6.52 -47.25 -9.15
CA ASN A 99 6.91 -48.46 -8.41
C ASN A 99 6.38 -48.49 -6.97
N GLY A 100 5.53 -47.53 -6.57
CA GLY A 100 4.92 -47.46 -5.24
C GLY A 100 5.85 -46.97 -4.12
N VAL A 101 7.04 -46.48 -4.45
CA VAL A 101 8.01 -45.93 -3.49
C VAL A 101 7.73 -44.44 -3.27
N GLU A 102 7.68 -44.04 -2.00
CA GLU A 102 7.49 -42.65 -1.60
C GLU A 102 8.68 -41.78 -2.02
N PHE A 103 8.40 -40.65 -2.64
CA PHE A 103 9.39 -39.73 -3.20
C PHE A 103 10.18 -39.00 -2.10
N ALA A 104 9.56 -38.77 -0.93
CA ALA A 104 10.20 -38.09 0.19
C ALA A 104 9.91 -38.75 1.55
N PRO A 105 10.48 -39.93 1.84
CA PRO A 105 10.29 -40.62 3.14
C PRO A 105 10.86 -39.84 4.33
N TRP A 106 11.81 -38.93 4.06
CA TRP A 106 12.45 -38.03 5.03
C TRP A 106 11.59 -36.82 5.40
N MET A 107 10.43 -36.64 4.76
CA MET A 107 9.45 -35.59 5.06
C MET A 107 8.32 -36.07 5.98
N GLY A 108 8.43 -37.28 6.54
CA GLY A 108 7.49 -37.78 7.54
C GLY A 108 7.53 -36.91 8.79
N ILE A 109 6.40 -36.31 9.15
CA ILE A 109 6.28 -35.46 10.35
C ILE A 109 6.31 -36.38 11.58
N SER A 110 7.24 -36.14 12.50
CA SER A 110 7.24 -36.82 13.79
C SER A 110 6.30 -36.13 14.77
N GLU A 111 5.88 -36.82 15.84
CA GLU A 111 5.08 -36.21 16.92
C GLU A 111 5.77 -34.99 17.55
N ALA A 112 7.11 -34.94 17.51
CA ALA A 112 7.88 -33.79 17.95
C ALA A 112 7.72 -32.58 17.01
N ASP A 113 7.67 -32.83 15.70
CA ASP A 113 7.47 -31.80 14.68
C ASP A 113 6.04 -31.24 14.73
N GLU A 114 5.02 -32.06 14.96
CA GLU A 114 3.64 -31.58 15.14
C GLU A 114 3.50 -30.62 16.32
N ASN A 115 4.16 -30.94 17.44
CA ASN A 115 4.17 -30.09 18.63
C ASN A 115 4.93 -28.78 18.37
N SER A 116 6.01 -28.82 17.58
CA SER A 116 6.74 -27.62 17.16
C SER A 116 5.89 -26.71 16.26
N ILE A 117 5.13 -27.29 15.34
CA ILE A 117 4.22 -26.56 14.45
C ILE A 117 3.10 -25.91 15.26
N ARG A 118 2.52 -26.62 16.23
CA ARG A 118 1.51 -26.04 17.15
C ARG A 118 2.04 -24.87 17.94
N ALA A 119 3.26 -24.97 18.47
CA ALA A 119 3.90 -23.89 19.22
C ALA A 119 4.15 -22.65 18.34
N LEU A 120 4.69 -22.85 17.12
CA LEU A 120 4.94 -21.77 16.18
C LEU A 120 3.66 -21.09 15.70
N MET A 121 2.58 -21.84 15.47
CA MET A 121 1.30 -21.27 15.04
C MET A 121 0.60 -20.53 16.19
N ARG A 122 0.69 -21.04 17.42
CA ARG A 122 0.22 -20.32 18.62
C ARG A 122 0.96 -18.99 18.78
N GLU A 123 2.29 -19.00 18.70
CA GLU A 123 3.11 -17.78 18.80
C GLU A 123 2.79 -16.78 17.67
N LYS A 124 2.59 -17.28 16.44
CA LYS A 124 2.25 -16.45 15.28
C LYS A 124 0.86 -15.81 15.41
N THR A 125 -0.13 -16.57 15.87
CA THR A 125 -1.50 -16.08 16.11
C THR A 125 -1.52 -15.08 17.27
N GLU A 126 -0.83 -15.36 18.37
CA GLU A 126 -0.67 -14.43 19.50
C GLU A 126 0.03 -13.14 19.07
N ALA A 127 1.07 -13.21 18.24
CA ALA A 127 1.75 -12.04 17.69
C ALA A 127 0.84 -11.20 16.76
N ARG A 128 -0.02 -11.85 15.96
CA ARG A 128 -1.01 -11.16 15.11
C ARG A 128 -2.06 -10.45 15.96
N ARG A 129 -2.59 -11.13 16.98
CA ARG A 129 -3.59 -10.57 17.89
C ARG A 129 -3.02 -9.43 18.71
N LYS A 130 -1.79 -9.59 19.23
CA LYS A 130 -1.06 -8.53 19.93
C LYS A 130 -0.79 -7.29 19.06
N ARG A 131 -0.64 -7.46 17.74
CA ARG A 131 -0.54 -6.33 16.78
C ARG A 131 -1.89 -5.67 16.51
N GLN A 132 -3.00 -6.38 16.68
CA GLN A 132 -4.36 -5.84 16.53
C GLN A 132 -4.87 -5.17 17.82
N GLU A 133 -4.53 -5.77 18.98
CA GLU A 133 -4.90 -5.31 20.33
C GLU A 133 -3.99 -4.21 20.86
N GLN A 134 -2.74 -4.08 20.36
CA GLN A 134 -2.05 -2.80 20.41
C GLN A 134 -2.82 -1.84 19.51
N GLU A 135 -3.89 -1.26 20.09
CA GLU A 135 -4.59 -0.14 19.51
C GLU A 135 -3.57 0.87 19.02
N ARG A 136 -3.88 1.45 17.86
CA ARG A 136 -3.12 2.47 17.14
C ARG A 136 -3.04 3.74 17.97
N ASP A 137 -2.39 3.65 19.12
CA ASP A 137 -2.08 4.77 19.96
C ASP A 137 -1.08 5.63 19.18
N VAL A 138 -1.43 6.90 19.09
CA VAL A 138 -0.88 7.88 18.15
C VAL A 138 0.63 8.11 18.42
N SER A 139 1.11 7.64 19.58
CA SER A 139 2.47 7.74 20.08
C SER A 139 3.50 6.75 19.50
N GLY A 140 3.11 5.75 18.70
CA GLY A 140 4.03 4.66 18.29
C GLY A 140 4.07 4.27 16.82
N ASN A 141 3.19 4.82 15.97
CA ASN A 141 2.99 4.30 14.62
C ASN A 141 4.14 4.65 13.66
N LEU A 142 4.77 5.83 13.82
CA LEU A 142 5.90 6.25 12.98
C LEU A 142 7.16 5.40 13.19
N PHE A 143 7.35 4.85 14.40
CA PHE A 143 8.50 4.00 14.72
C PHE A 143 8.43 2.63 14.02
N ARG A 144 7.23 2.15 13.67
CA ARG A 144 7.01 0.81 13.14
C ARG A 144 7.09 0.76 11.61
N ASP A 145 6.54 1.75 10.92
CA ASP A 145 6.59 1.81 9.46
C ASP A 145 6.46 3.25 8.93
N SER A 146 7.60 3.96 8.90
CA SER A 146 7.68 5.31 8.34
C SER A 146 7.37 5.35 6.85
N GLN A 147 7.46 4.24 6.09
CA GLN A 147 7.16 4.25 4.66
C GLN A 147 5.67 3.99 4.40
N ALA A 148 5.04 3.06 5.13
CA ALA A 148 3.61 2.83 4.99
C ALA A 148 2.79 4.03 5.47
N GLN A 149 3.26 4.80 6.46
CA GLN A 149 2.52 5.96 6.95
C GLN A 149 2.57 7.17 6.02
N GLU A 150 3.65 7.33 5.24
CA GLU A 150 3.75 8.34 4.17
C GLU A 150 2.83 7.98 2.99
N LEU A 151 2.63 6.68 2.76
CA LEU A 151 1.78 6.17 1.67
C LEU A 151 0.30 6.08 2.06
N SER A 152 -0.02 5.93 3.36
CA SER A 152 -1.38 5.71 3.85
C SER A 152 -2.20 6.98 4.05
N GLY A 153 -1.61 8.18 3.98
CA GLY A 153 -2.33 9.46 4.14
C GLY A 153 -3.04 9.60 5.50
N THR A 154 -2.72 8.74 6.47
CA THR A 154 -3.36 8.73 7.79
C THR A 154 -2.67 9.72 8.72
N GLY A 155 -2.99 11.00 8.58
CA GLY A 155 -2.78 11.96 9.65
C GLY A 155 -2.50 13.37 9.17
N LEU A 156 -1.45 13.58 8.37
CA LEU A 156 -0.98 14.92 8.00
C LEU A 156 -1.29 15.22 6.54
N THR A 157 -2.19 16.17 6.34
CA THR A 157 -2.52 16.74 5.04
C THR A 157 -1.87 18.10 4.90
N TYR A 158 -1.51 18.47 3.67
CA TYR A 158 -0.97 19.79 3.41
C TYR A 158 -1.64 20.43 2.19
N LYS A 159 -1.67 21.76 2.19
CA LYS A 159 -2.10 22.59 1.06
C LYS A 159 -1.09 23.70 0.89
N ILE A 160 -0.80 24.03 -0.36
CA ILE A 160 0.06 25.17 -0.69
C ILE A 160 -0.87 26.31 -1.09
N ILE A 161 -0.81 27.42 -0.36
CA ILE A 161 -1.62 28.63 -0.60
C ILE A 161 -0.65 29.78 -0.76
N ASP A 162 -0.60 30.39 -1.95
CA ASP A 162 0.27 31.55 -2.25
C ASP A 162 1.76 31.34 -1.88
N GLY A 163 2.25 30.11 -2.00
CA GLY A 163 3.63 29.73 -1.67
C GLY A 163 3.86 29.39 -0.19
N GLU A 164 2.85 29.56 0.67
CA GLU A 164 2.85 29.14 2.06
C GLU A 164 2.31 27.71 2.21
N VAL A 165 2.74 27.01 3.26
CA VAL A 165 2.33 25.63 3.50
C VAL A 165 1.35 25.58 4.66
N GLU A 166 0.08 25.28 4.39
CA GLU A 166 -0.91 24.95 5.39
C GLU A 166 -0.85 23.44 5.68
N LEU A 167 -0.63 23.09 6.94
CA LEU A 167 -0.65 21.72 7.46
C LEU A 167 -1.94 21.51 8.25
N GLU A 168 -2.61 20.39 8.02
CA GLU A 168 -3.78 19.97 8.77
C GLU A 168 -3.65 18.50 9.19
N TRP A 169 -3.85 18.22 10.49
CA TRP A 169 -3.91 16.85 10.99
C TRP A 169 -5.02 16.66 12.00
N ALA A 170 -5.46 15.41 12.14
CA ALA A 170 -6.52 15.04 13.07
C ALA A 170 -6.07 13.94 14.02
N THR A 171 -6.43 14.08 15.29
CA THR A 171 -6.26 13.08 16.34
C THR A 171 -7.64 12.52 16.73
N LYS A 172 -7.68 11.26 17.14
CA LYS A 172 -8.93 10.59 17.56
C LYS A 172 -9.11 10.55 19.08
N SER A 173 -8.00 10.51 19.82
CA SER A 173 -8.00 10.45 21.27
C SER A 173 -6.71 11.04 21.82
N GLU A 174 -6.82 11.87 22.85
CA GLU A 174 -5.70 12.54 23.52
C GLU A 174 -5.89 12.41 25.05
N SER A 175 -5.52 11.25 25.61
CA SER A 175 -5.69 11.01 27.05
C SER A 175 -4.67 11.77 27.88
N ASP A 176 -3.41 11.86 27.41
CA ASP A 176 -2.28 12.44 28.15
C ASP A 176 -1.41 13.43 27.37
N THR A 177 -1.91 13.91 26.25
CA THR A 177 -1.26 14.93 25.42
C THR A 177 -1.30 16.31 26.08
N LYS A 178 -0.16 17.03 26.14
CA LYS A 178 -0.14 18.49 26.41
C LYS A 178 -0.43 19.28 25.14
N GLY A 179 0.14 18.85 24.04
CA GLY A 179 0.03 19.51 22.74
C GLY A 179 1.07 19.01 21.75
N PHE A 180 1.17 19.71 20.64
CA PHE A 180 1.94 19.31 19.48
C PHE A 180 3.10 20.26 19.19
N ILE A 181 4.14 19.70 18.58
CA ILE A 181 5.36 20.38 18.15
C ILE A 181 5.50 20.12 16.65
N VAL A 182 5.56 21.19 15.88
CA VAL A 182 5.75 21.14 14.43
C VAL A 182 7.24 21.29 14.15
N LYS A 183 7.81 20.27 13.52
CA LYS A 183 9.20 20.22 13.10
C LYS A 183 9.29 20.23 11.58
N ARG A 184 10.29 20.92 11.05
CA ARG A 184 10.56 21.01 9.62
C ARG A 184 12.03 20.74 9.34
N ARG A 185 12.30 20.02 8.26
CA ARG A 185 13.62 19.89 7.67
C ARG A 185 13.58 20.13 6.17
N VAL A 186 14.72 20.48 5.58
CA VAL A 186 14.88 20.51 4.13
C VAL A 186 14.88 19.07 3.62
N ALA A 187 14.32 18.85 2.43
CA ALA A 187 14.43 17.55 1.77
C ALA A 187 15.91 17.18 1.60
N LYS A 188 16.24 15.91 1.83
CA LYS A 188 17.61 15.35 1.77
C LYS A 188 18.56 15.73 2.93
N THR A 189 18.13 16.53 3.91
CA THR A 189 18.86 16.71 5.18
C THR A 189 18.27 15.80 6.26
N ASN A 190 19.00 15.51 7.35
CA ASN A 190 18.48 14.68 8.44
C ASN A 190 18.00 15.48 9.65
N ASP A 191 18.44 16.73 9.78
CA ASP A 191 18.20 17.53 10.97
C ASP A 191 16.86 18.27 10.90
N TYR A 192 16.03 18.07 11.92
CA TYR A 192 14.75 18.75 12.10
C TYR A 192 14.92 20.01 12.93
N THR A 193 14.27 21.09 12.51
CA THR A 193 14.16 22.35 13.23
C THR A 193 12.73 22.51 13.75
N VAL A 194 12.58 22.90 15.02
CA VAL A 194 11.27 23.20 15.60
C VAL A 194 10.83 24.57 15.08
N ILE A 195 9.69 24.62 14.39
CA ILE A 195 9.14 25.86 13.83
C ILE A 195 7.99 26.41 14.66
N ALA A 196 7.22 25.52 15.31
CA ALA A 196 6.16 25.91 16.22
C ALA A 196 5.98 24.85 17.30
N SER A 197 5.60 25.28 18.48
CA SER A 197 5.28 24.41 19.60
C SER A 197 3.98 24.87 20.26
N TYR A 198 3.31 23.98 20.99
CA TYR A 198 2.15 24.35 21.81
C TYR A 198 2.45 25.39 22.90
N LYS A 199 3.73 25.61 23.22
CA LYS A 199 4.18 26.64 24.18
C LYS A 199 4.12 28.03 23.55
N ASP A 200 4.46 28.12 22.27
CA ASP A 200 4.55 29.38 21.53
C ASP A 200 3.24 29.66 20.74
N TRP A 201 2.53 28.60 20.34
CA TRP A 201 1.32 28.66 19.53
C TRP A 201 0.16 27.92 20.22
N GLY A 202 -0.70 28.69 20.89
CA GLY A 202 -1.85 28.17 21.66
C GLY A 202 -2.77 27.18 20.91
N PRO A 203 -3.03 27.34 19.59
CA PRO A 203 -3.84 26.38 18.83
C PRO A 203 -3.27 24.95 18.74
N LEU A 204 -1.99 24.73 19.09
CA LEU A 204 -1.38 23.40 19.14
C LEU A 204 -1.50 22.72 20.52
N ALA A 205 -2.10 23.39 21.50
CA ALA A 205 -2.43 22.74 22.77
C ALA A 205 -3.47 21.64 22.54
N SER A 206 -3.38 20.57 23.32
CA SER A 206 -4.33 19.44 23.25
C SER A 206 -5.78 19.92 23.39
N LYS A 207 -6.66 19.33 22.58
CA LYS A 207 -8.12 19.59 22.58
C LYS A 207 -8.88 18.68 23.54
N GLY A 208 -8.19 17.77 24.22
CA GLY A 208 -8.75 16.86 25.22
C GLY A 208 -9.08 15.48 24.67
N LYS A 209 -9.69 14.64 25.50
CA LYS A 209 -9.79 13.18 25.27
C LYS A 209 -10.43 12.75 23.95
N GLU A 210 -11.30 13.57 23.36
CA GLU A 210 -11.95 13.27 22.06
C GLU A 210 -11.05 13.58 20.86
N GLY A 211 -9.84 14.11 21.08
CA GLY A 211 -8.96 14.58 20.03
C GLY A 211 -9.52 15.79 19.29
N GLY A 212 -8.92 16.12 18.15
CA GLY A 212 -9.43 17.16 17.29
C GLY A 212 -8.58 17.40 16.05
N VAL A 213 -9.01 18.38 15.25
CA VAL A 213 -8.33 18.79 14.02
C VAL A 213 -7.44 20.00 14.28
N TYR A 214 -6.17 19.91 13.96
CA TYR A 214 -5.18 20.96 14.13
C TYR A 214 -4.78 21.53 12.78
N ARG A 215 -4.45 22.82 12.77
CA ARG A 215 -3.98 23.54 11.59
C ARG A 215 -2.80 24.41 11.94
N PHE A 216 -1.82 24.42 11.07
CA PHE A 216 -0.65 25.28 11.17
C PHE A 216 -0.28 25.81 9.79
N LEU A 217 -0.04 27.13 9.70
CA LEU A 217 0.37 27.79 8.47
C LEU A 217 1.84 28.19 8.59
N ASP A 218 2.68 27.62 7.74
CA ASP A 218 4.09 27.95 7.66
C ASP A 218 4.32 29.01 6.57
N THR A 219 4.52 30.25 7.01
CA THR A 219 4.82 31.40 6.15
C THR A 219 6.31 31.52 5.81
N THR A 220 7.16 30.67 6.40
CA THR A 220 8.62 30.72 6.21
C THR A 220 9.13 29.69 5.22
N ALA A 221 8.23 28.83 4.71
CA ALA A 221 8.57 27.83 3.71
C ALA A 221 8.82 28.52 2.36
N GLY A 222 10.07 28.51 1.90
CA GLY A 222 10.42 28.95 0.55
C GLY A 222 10.22 27.85 -0.49
N PRO A 223 10.43 28.14 -1.78
CA PRO A 223 10.43 27.14 -2.84
C PRO A 223 11.45 26.02 -2.56
N GLY A 224 11.04 24.77 -2.79
CA GLY A 224 11.86 23.59 -2.58
C GLY A 224 11.13 22.45 -1.87
N GLY A 225 11.87 21.36 -1.64
CA GLY A 225 11.36 20.20 -0.90
C GLY A 225 11.56 20.37 0.60
N TRP A 226 10.51 20.12 1.37
CA TRP A 226 10.48 20.16 2.82
C TRP A 226 9.89 18.87 3.36
N VAL A 227 10.32 18.47 4.55
CA VAL A 227 9.68 17.38 5.29
C VAL A 227 9.21 17.92 6.62
N TYR A 228 7.91 17.85 6.83
CA TYR A 228 7.27 18.22 8.08
C TYR A 228 7.04 16.99 8.93
N ARG A 229 7.21 17.14 10.23
CA ARG A 229 6.93 16.12 11.22
C ARG A 229 6.18 16.74 12.39
N ILE A 230 5.13 16.08 12.82
CA ILE A 230 4.38 16.47 14.01
C ILE A 230 4.77 15.52 15.13
N SER A 231 5.23 16.10 16.23
CA SER A 231 5.52 15.38 17.47
C SER A 231 4.50 15.79 18.52
N GLU A 232 4.04 14.86 19.33
CA GLU A 232 3.23 15.10 20.51
C GLU A 232 4.12 15.12 21.76
N GLU A 233 3.86 16.07 22.66
CA GLU A 233 4.45 16.06 24.00
C GLU A 233 3.40 15.62 25.02
N ASP A 234 3.72 14.58 25.78
CA ASP A 234 2.89 14.04 26.87
C ASP A 234 3.00 14.93 28.13
N LYS A 235 2.05 14.82 29.06
CA LYS A 235 2.12 15.36 30.43
C LYS A 235 3.41 14.95 31.14
N PHE A 236 3.93 13.76 30.87
CA PHE A 236 5.20 13.28 31.42
C PHE A 236 6.46 13.88 30.76
N GLY A 237 6.31 14.68 29.70
CA GLY A 237 7.43 15.31 28.97
C GLY A 237 8.11 14.37 27.96
N ASN A 238 7.49 13.22 27.68
CA ASN A 238 7.91 12.36 26.60
C ASN A 238 7.45 12.96 25.27
N GLU A 239 8.34 12.92 24.27
CA GLU A 239 8.03 13.35 22.92
C GLU A 239 7.89 12.13 22.01
N ALA A 240 6.79 12.06 21.27
CA ALA A 240 6.50 10.99 20.33
C ALA A 240 6.16 11.55 18.95
N ASP A 241 6.77 11.01 17.90
CA ASP A 241 6.51 11.44 16.54
C ASP A 241 5.27 10.74 15.98
N ILE A 242 4.28 11.51 15.54
CA ILE A 242 2.96 11.01 15.15
C ILE A 242 2.86 10.77 13.65
N CYS A 243 3.23 11.78 12.88
CA CYS A 243 3.05 11.81 11.44
C CYS A 243 4.12 12.68 10.78
N GLN A 244 4.35 12.38 9.51
CA GLN A 244 5.33 13.06 8.67
C GLN A 244 4.75 13.19 7.26
N CYS A 245 5.13 14.26 6.55
CA CYS A 245 4.83 14.41 5.13
C CYS A 245 5.97 15.12 4.40
N LEU A 246 6.19 14.73 3.15
CA LEU A 246 7.04 15.46 2.21
C LEU A 246 6.19 16.47 1.44
N VAL A 247 6.60 17.74 1.46
CA VAL A 247 5.96 18.84 0.77
C VAL A 247 6.93 19.42 -0.24
N GLU A 248 6.51 19.56 -1.48
CA GLU A 248 7.29 20.20 -2.53
C GLU A 248 6.63 21.52 -2.92
N VAL A 249 7.25 22.62 -2.54
CA VAL A 249 6.81 23.98 -2.86
C VAL A 249 7.40 24.36 -4.20
N GLN A 250 6.57 24.31 -5.25
CA GLN A 250 6.98 24.70 -6.60
C GLN A 250 7.14 26.21 -6.72
N THR A 251 8.07 26.63 -7.56
CA THR A 251 8.19 28.03 -7.97
C THR A 251 7.01 28.45 -8.84
N GLU A 252 6.68 29.75 -8.86
CA GLU A 252 5.62 30.26 -9.74
C GLU A 252 5.85 29.93 -11.22
N ASP A 253 7.11 29.92 -11.65
CA ASP A 253 7.48 29.64 -13.04
C ASP A 253 7.23 28.17 -13.40
N GLU A 254 7.48 27.24 -12.48
CA GLU A 254 7.17 25.82 -12.65
C GLU A 254 5.65 25.58 -12.69
N GLN A 255 4.88 26.25 -11.83
CA GLN A 255 3.42 26.17 -11.87
C GLN A 255 2.85 26.73 -13.17
N LYS A 256 3.37 27.87 -13.65
CA LYS A 256 2.98 28.46 -14.94
C LYS A 256 3.36 27.55 -16.10
N ALA A 257 4.56 26.96 -16.09
CA ALA A 257 5.00 26.02 -17.11
C ALA A 257 4.12 24.76 -17.14
N ALA A 258 3.77 24.20 -15.99
CA ALA A 258 2.88 23.04 -15.88
C ALA A 258 1.47 23.36 -16.41
N LEU A 259 0.93 24.54 -16.08
CA LEU A 259 -0.37 25.00 -16.58
C LEU A 259 -0.34 25.16 -18.11
N ILE A 260 0.69 25.82 -18.66
CA ILE A 260 0.86 26.02 -20.10
C ILE A 260 1.00 24.67 -20.81
N ALA A 261 1.80 23.75 -20.28
CA ALA A 261 1.95 22.40 -20.82
C ALA A 261 0.61 21.65 -20.81
N GLY A 262 -0.14 21.71 -19.70
CA GLY A 262 -1.45 21.08 -19.59
C GLY A 262 -2.46 21.60 -20.61
N VAL A 263 -2.53 22.93 -20.81
CA VAL A 263 -3.38 23.53 -21.84
C VAL A 263 -2.94 23.12 -23.25
N GLY A 264 -1.62 23.08 -23.50
CA GLY A 264 -1.07 22.62 -24.77
C GLY A 264 -1.42 21.17 -25.09
N PHE A 265 -1.29 20.27 -24.12
CA PHE A 265 -1.67 18.86 -24.26
C PHE A 265 -3.18 18.70 -24.48
N ALA A 266 -4.02 19.46 -23.77
CA ALA A 266 -5.46 19.41 -23.97
C ALA A 266 -5.86 19.83 -25.39
N LEU A 267 -5.29 20.93 -25.90
CA LEU A 267 -5.50 21.38 -27.27
C LEU A 267 -5.03 20.36 -28.30
N PHE A 268 -3.83 19.79 -28.09
CA PHE A 268 -3.29 18.75 -28.97
C PHE A 268 -4.18 17.51 -28.99
N ALA A 269 -4.67 17.06 -27.83
CA ALA A 269 -5.57 15.91 -27.74
C ALA A 269 -6.88 16.15 -28.50
N VAL A 270 -7.48 17.35 -28.40
CA VAL A 270 -8.67 17.70 -29.18
C VAL A 270 -8.39 17.66 -30.69
N VAL A 271 -7.27 18.24 -31.13
CA VAL A 271 -6.87 18.19 -32.55
C VAL A 271 -6.65 16.75 -33.02
N ALA A 272 -6.00 15.92 -32.22
CA ALA A 272 -5.75 14.52 -32.54
C ALA A 272 -7.05 13.71 -32.64
N VAL A 273 -8.03 13.95 -31.75
CA VAL A 273 -9.36 13.31 -31.83
C VAL A 273 -10.09 13.74 -33.10
N VAL A 274 -10.12 15.04 -33.42
CA VAL A 274 -10.78 15.54 -34.63
C VAL A 274 -10.10 15.00 -35.90
N ALA A 275 -8.77 14.99 -35.95
CA ALA A 275 -8.01 14.41 -37.05
C ALA A 275 -8.24 12.90 -37.16
N GLY A 276 -8.31 12.18 -36.03
CA GLY A 276 -8.62 10.75 -36.00
C GLY A 276 -10.01 10.45 -36.58
N ILE A 277 -11.04 11.22 -36.22
CA ILE A 277 -12.38 11.09 -36.81
C ILE A 277 -12.38 11.43 -38.30
N ALA A 278 -11.63 12.46 -38.71
CA ALA A 278 -11.57 12.88 -40.12
C ALA A 278 -10.78 11.91 -41.03
N VAL A 279 -9.82 11.17 -40.46
CA VAL A 279 -8.99 10.19 -41.17
C VAL A 279 -9.55 8.76 -41.02
N ASP A 280 -10.61 8.57 -40.25
CA ASP A 280 -11.28 7.27 -40.12
C ASP A 280 -11.90 6.84 -41.46
N PRO A 281 -11.39 5.75 -42.08
CA PRO A 281 -11.93 5.25 -43.34
C PRO A 281 -13.36 4.71 -43.21
N MET A 282 -13.86 4.46 -42.00
CA MET A 282 -15.26 4.07 -41.75
C MET A 282 -16.23 5.26 -41.80
N ASN A 283 -15.73 6.50 -41.80
CA ASN A 283 -16.54 7.72 -41.84
C ASN A 283 -16.53 8.40 -43.22
N GLY A 284 -15.93 7.75 -44.22
CA GLY A 284 -16.00 8.12 -45.64
C GLY A 284 -16.99 7.22 -46.38
N TYR A 285 -18.22 7.74 -46.54
CA TYR A 285 -19.46 7.17 -47.11
C TYR A 285 -20.47 6.59 -46.11
#